data_AF-A0A9C9L1Y1-F1
#
_entry.id   AF-A0A9C9L1Y1-F1
#
_cell.length_a   1.000
_cell.length_b   1.000
_cell.length_c   1.000
_cell.angle_alpha   90.00
_cell.angle_beta   90.00
_cell.angle_gamma   90.00
#
_symmetry.space_group_name_H-M   'P 1'
#
loop_
_entity.id
_entity.type
_entity.pdbx_description
1 polymer ?
#
loop_
_entity_poly.entity_id
_entity_poly.type
_entity_poly.pdbx_seq_one_letter_code
_entity_poly.pdbx_strand_id
1 'polypeptide(L)'
;MNKIKFILTGVMLFMPIISSSDTPEIGKYPSVYEGSDYVATILRLGKESEKTVLIKVDGVDNDFDGEIYLHTQKCDNTRCTNYKYETHEIPGKEKWWTIQVTAGGYGYENIIMYPPGIDKKTGIYKVKRPKAFDASKFYKEYLAQKSLRKK
;
A
#
# COMPACT_ATOMS: atom_id res chain seq x y z
N MET A 1 2.79 -33.93 65.11
CA MET A 1 2.36 -32.52 65.25
C MET A 1 2.87 -31.71 64.05
N ASN A 2 1.91 -31.29 63.22
CA ASN A 2 1.88 -30.23 62.21
C ASN A 2 3.18 -29.50 61.84
N LYS A 3 3.50 -29.45 60.54
CA LYS A 3 3.74 -28.18 59.80
C LYS A 3 3.31 -28.33 58.32
N ILE A 4 2.19 -27.71 58.00
CA ILE A 4 1.68 -27.52 56.64
C ILE A 4 2.55 -26.47 55.95
N LYS A 5 3.13 -26.79 54.80
CA LYS A 5 3.73 -25.80 53.88
C LYS A 5 2.75 -25.59 52.72
N PHE A 6 1.98 -24.50 52.79
CA PHE A 6 1.19 -24.01 51.66
C PHE A 6 2.14 -23.40 50.63
N ILE A 7 2.24 -24.03 49.45
CA ILE A 7 2.86 -23.42 48.28
C ILE A 7 1.76 -22.57 47.62
N LEU A 8 1.84 -21.27 47.80
CA LEU A 8 0.99 -20.29 47.10
C LEU A 8 1.54 -20.14 45.67
N THR A 9 1.06 -20.98 44.75
CA THR A 9 1.35 -20.83 43.32
C THR A 9 0.49 -19.68 42.79
N GLY A 10 1.02 -18.47 42.86
CA GLY A 10 0.40 -17.29 42.25
C GLY A 10 0.45 -17.40 40.73
N VAL A 11 -0.66 -17.78 40.11
CA VAL A 11 -0.85 -17.68 38.66
C VAL A 11 -0.97 -16.20 38.31
N MET A 12 0.12 -15.59 37.85
CA MET A 12 0.05 -14.30 37.16
C MET A 12 -0.74 -14.51 35.87
N LEU A 13 -1.98 -14.04 35.87
CA LEU A 13 -2.77 -13.81 34.67
C LEU A 13 -2.08 -12.68 33.89
N PHE A 14 -1.20 -13.04 32.96
CA PHE A 14 -0.80 -12.16 31.87
C PHE A 14 -2.02 -11.96 30.98
N MET A 15 -2.83 -10.94 31.28
CA MET A 15 -3.78 -10.44 30.30
C MET A 15 -2.99 -9.85 29.14
N PRO A 16 -3.12 -10.35 27.90
CA PRO A 16 -2.57 -9.66 26.76
C PRO A 16 -3.28 -8.31 26.68
N ILE A 17 -2.53 -7.24 26.86
CA ILE A 17 -2.96 -5.90 26.44
C ILE A 17 -3.17 -6.03 24.94
N ILE A 18 -4.44 -6.15 24.53
CA ILE A 18 -4.84 -6.00 23.15
C ILE A 18 -4.45 -4.57 22.80
N SER A 19 -3.27 -4.40 22.21
CA SER A 19 -2.89 -3.11 21.61
C SER A 19 -4.03 -2.75 20.67
N SER A 20 -4.71 -1.64 20.97
CA SER A 20 -5.48 -0.88 20.00
C SER A 20 -4.65 -0.84 18.73
N SER A 21 -5.03 -1.61 17.70
CA SER A 21 -4.40 -1.44 16.41
C SER A 21 -4.89 -0.09 15.92
N ASP A 22 -4.14 0.96 16.22
CA ASP A 22 -4.47 2.30 15.78
C ASP A 22 -4.66 2.23 14.27
N THR A 23 -5.91 2.43 13.85
CA THR A 23 -6.24 2.43 12.42
C THR A 23 -5.34 3.47 11.78
N PRO A 24 -4.52 3.09 10.78
CA PRO A 24 -3.56 4.01 10.22
C PRO A 24 -4.27 5.26 9.68
N GLU A 25 -3.62 6.42 9.77
CA GLU A 25 -4.13 7.63 9.13
C GLU A 25 -4.32 7.37 7.64
N ILE A 26 -5.44 7.80 7.04
CA ILE A 26 -5.70 7.60 5.60
C ILE A 26 -5.80 8.97 4.94
N GLY A 27 -5.13 9.14 3.80
CA GLY A 27 -5.26 10.34 2.99
C GLY A 27 -6.72 10.58 2.58
N LYS A 28 -7.17 11.84 2.62
CA LYS A 28 -8.55 12.18 2.25
C LYS A 28 -8.83 11.97 0.76
N TYR A 29 -7.82 12.18 -0.09
CA TYR A 29 -7.98 12.19 -1.53
C TYR A 29 -6.90 11.38 -2.22
N PRO A 30 -7.24 10.68 -3.31
CA PRO A 30 -6.27 9.96 -4.10
C PRO A 30 -5.61 10.89 -5.12
N SER A 31 -4.43 10.49 -5.57
CA SER A 31 -3.89 10.88 -6.87
C SER A 31 -4.30 9.83 -7.89
N VAL A 32 -4.84 10.27 -9.03
CA VAL A 32 -5.29 9.38 -10.10
C VAL A 32 -4.47 9.66 -11.34
N TYR A 33 -4.04 8.60 -12.00
CA TYR A 33 -3.24 8.65 -13.21
C TYR A 33 -3.85 7.74 -14.27
N GLU A 34 -3.78 8.17 -15.52
CA GLU A 34 -4.33 7.45 -16.66
C GLU A 34 -3.21 7.11 -17.65
N GLY A 35 -3.23 5.88 -18.16
CA GLY A 35 -2.44 5.42 -19.30
C GLY A 35 -3.38 5.11 -20.48
N SER A 36 -2.87 4.41 -21.50
CA SER A 36 -3.67 4.09 -22.69
C SER A 36 -4.89 3.21 -22.38
N ASP A 37 -4.70 2.18 -21.55
CA ASP A 37 -5.72 1.15 -21.31
C ASP A 37 -6.07 0.99 -19.83
N TYR A 38 -5.45 1.77 -18.94
CA TYR A 38 -5.55 1.55 -17.51
C TYR A 38 -5.53 2.83 -16.68
N VAL A 39 -6.04 2.74 -15.47
CA VAL A 39 -6.10 3.82 -14.48
C VAL A 39 -5.42 3.37 -13.19
N ALA A 40 -4.47 4.16 -12.71
CA ALA A 40 -3.83 3.95 -11.41
C ALA A 40 -4.40 4.93 -10.38
N THR A 41 -4.95 4.40 -9.29
CA THR A 41 -5.42 5.16 -8.13
C THR A 41 -4.46 4.97 -6.96
N ILE A 42 -3.87 6.07 -6.49
CA ILE A 42 -2.89 6.08 -5.40
C ILE A 42 -3.47 6.82 -4.20
N LEU A 43 -3.53 6.15 -3.04
CA LEU A 43 -4.01 6.71 -1.78
C LEU A 43 -2.92 6.66 -0.71
N ARG A 44 -2.62 7.79 -0.07
CA ARG A 44 -1.69 7.84 1.06
C ARG A 44 -2.22 7.02 2.24
N LEU A 45 -1.35 6.23 2.85
CA LEU A 45 -1.59 5.52 4.11
C LEU A 45 -0.53 5.96 5.14
N GLY A 46 -0.92 6.14 6.39
CA GLY A 46 -0.05 6.63 7.44
C GLY A 46 0.33 8.10 7.26
N LYS A 47 1.24 8.60 8.09
CA LYS A 47 1.76 9.98 8.00
C LYS A 47 2.50 10.18 6.68
N GLU A 48 2.54 11.41 6.17
CA GLU A 48 3.28 11.70 4.92
C GLU A 48 4.77 11.32 4.98
N SER A 49 5.36 11.33 6.18
CA SER A 49 6.73 10.88 6.43
C SER A 49 6.94 9.38 6.24
N GLU A 50 5.90 8.56 6.33
CA GLU A 50 5.97 7.10 6.22
C GLU A 50 6.03 6.63 4.77
N LYS A 51 5.74 7.53 3.81
CA LYS A 51 5.87 7.29 2.37
C LYS A 51 5.21 5.99 1.88
N THR A 52 4.14 5.59 2.56
CA THR A 52 3.35 4.40 2.24
C THR A 52 2.08 4.81 1.52
N VAL A 53 1.75 4.04 0.50
CA VAL A 53 0.58 4.29 -0.35
C VAL A 53 -0.11 2.97 -0.68
N LEU A 54 -1.42 3.02 -0.86
CA LEU A 54 -2.17 1.98 -1.52
C LEU A 54 -2.27 2.33 -3.00
N ILE A 55 -1.98 1.36 -3.86
CA ILE A 55 -2.11 1.53 -5.31
C ILE A 55 -3.07 0.47 -5.81
N LYS A 56 -4.08 0.92 -6.55
CA LYS A 56 -4.99 0.11 -7.35
C LYS A 56 -4.75 0.40 -8.82
N VAL A 57 -4.71 -0.64 -9.65
CA VAL A 57 -4.63 -0.51 -11.10
C VAL A 57 -5.86 -1.18 -11.69
N ASP A 58 -6.66 -0.43 -12.46
CA ASP A 58 -7.85 -0.91 -13.16
C ASP A 58 -7.60 -0.86 -14.68
N GLY A 59 -8.18 -1.80 -15.44
CA GLY A 59 -8.08 -1.90 -16.90
C GLY A 59 -6.96 -2.79 -17.43
N VAL A 60 -6.33 -3.62 -16.58
CA VAL A 60 -5.29 -4.57 -17.03
C VAL A 60 -5.89 -5.94 -17.32
N ASP A 61 -5.47 -6.59 -18.40
CA ASP A 61 -5.97 -7.92 -18.77
C ASP A 61 -5.16 -9.03 -18.07
N ASN A 62 -5.27 -9.11 -16.73
CA ASN A 62 -4.70 -10.18 -15.90
C ASN A 62 -5.32 -10.24 -14.49
N ASP A 63 -4.86 -11.18 -13.67
CA ASP A 63 -5.32 -11.42 -12.29
C ASP A 63 -5.07 -10.27 -11.31
N PHE A 64 -4.36 -9.22 -11.72
CA PHE A 64 -4.05 -8.05 -10.90
C PHE A 64 -5.01 -6.88 -11.14
N ASP A 65 -5.97 -7.03 -12.06
CA ASP A 65 -6.97 -6.01 -12.33
C ASP A 65 -7.83 -5.71 -11.10
N GLY A 66 -7.87 -4.43 -10.71
CA GLY A 66 -8.62 -3.97 -9.55
C GLY A 66 -8.04 -4.41 -8.20
N GLU A 67 -6.89 -5.08 -8.16
CA GLU A 67 -6.23 -5.43 -6.92
C GLU A 67 -5.53 -4.21 -6.30
N ILE A 68 -5.62 -4.10 -4.97
CA ILE A 68 -5.03 -3.04 -4.17
C ILE A 68 -3.86 -3.61 -3.37
N TYR A 69 -2.69 -3.03 -3.57
CA TYR A 69 -1.46 -3.42 -2.85
C TYR A 69 -0.87 -2.25 -2.08
N LEU A 70 -0.33 -2.57 -0.90
CA LEU A 70 0.48 -1.65 -0.12
C LEU A 70 1.86 -1.51 -0.76
N HIS A 71 2.25 -0.26 -0.99
CA HIS A 71 3.55 0.10 -1.50
C HIS A 71 4.26 1.06 -0.55
N THR A 72 5.59 1.01 -0.59
CA THR A 72 6.47 1.98 0.06
C THR A 72 7.28 2.72 -1.00
N GLN A 73 7.39 4.03 -0.87
CA GLN A 73 8.26 4.83 -1.75
C GLN A 73 9.73 4.51 -1.45
N LYS A 74 10.49 4.17 -2.49
CA LYS A 74 11.94 3.97 -2.45
C LYS A 74 12.60 5.02 -3.35
N CYS A 75 13.46 5.85 -2.77
CA CYS A 75 14.18 6.87 -3.51
C CYS A 75 15.27 6.22 -4.38
N ASP A 76 15.30 6.56 -5.67
CA ASP A 76 16.35 6.14 -6.61
C ASP A 76 17.57 7.08 -6.55
N ASN A 77 17.47 8.23 -5.88
CA ASN A 77 18.57 9.18 -5.69
C ASN A 77 18.56 9.83 -4.29
N THR A 78 19.69 10.44 -3.91
CA THR A 78 19.88 11.05 -2.57
C THR A 78 18.88 12.15 -2.24
N ARG A 79 18.42 12.89 -3.25
CA ARG A 79 17.44 13.98 -3.08
C ARG A 79 15.98 13.50 -3.16
N CYS A 80 15.75 12.21 -3.39
CA CYS A 80 14.45 11.59 -3.61
C CYS A 80 13.58 12.27 -4.69
N THR A 81 14.20 12.91 -5.68
CA THR A 81 13.47 13.48 -6.84
C THR A 81 13.08 12.39 -7.84
N ASN A 82 13.76 11.24 -7.77
CA ASN A 82 13.42 10.03 -8.51
C ASN A 82 13.08 8.96 -7.48
N TYR A 83 11.98 8.24 -7.67
CA TYR A 83 11.55 7.21 -6.75
C TYR A 83 10.66 6.15 -7.42
N LYS A 84 10.50 5.02 -6.74
CA LYS A 84 9.59 3.93 -7.13
C LYS A 84 8.66 3.60 -5.99
N TYR A 85 7.45 3.17 -6.31
CA TYR A 85 6.56 2.53 -5.36
C TYR A 85 6.78 1.02 -5.41
N GLU A 86 7.38 0.48 -4.34
CA GLU A 86 7.71 -0.94 -4.20
C GLU A 86 6.70 -1.67 -3.31
N THR A 87 6.31 -2.88 -3.70
CA THR A 87 5.48 -3.78 -2.90
C THR A 87 6.11 -5.18 -2.81
N HIS A 88 5.71 -5.92 -1.78
CA HIS A 88 6.04 -7.34 -1.57
C HIS A 88 4.76 -8.18 -1.48
N GLU A 89 3.60 -7.62 -1.84
CA GLU A 89 2.30 -8.27 -1.69
C GLU A 89 1.85 -9.06 -2.93
N ILE A 90 2.65 -9.05 -4.01
CA ILE A 90 2.33 -9.73 -5.26
C ILE A 90 2.70 -11.21 -5.17
N PRO A 91 1.74 -12.14 -5.33
CA PRO A 91 2.02 -13.58 -5.28
C PRO A 91 3.12 -14.01 -6.27
N GLY A 92 4.03 -14.86 -5.80
CA GLY A 92 5.12 -15.38 -6.63
C GLY A 92 6.24 -14.38 -6.94
N LYS A 93 6.21 -13.16 -6.39
CA LYS A 93 7.26 -12.15 -6.54
C LYS A 93 7.79 -11.73 -5.17
N GLU A 94 9.12 -11.78 -4.99
CA GLU A 94 9.77 -11.27 -3.77
C GLU A 94 9.56 -9.76 -3.61
N LYS A 95 9.62 -9.03 -4.75
CA LYS A 95 9.38 -7.60 -4.81
C LYS A 95 8.85 -7.21 -6.20
N TRP A 96 8.08 -6.13 -6.24
CA TRP A 96 7.61 -5.53 -7.47
C TRP A 96 7.56 -4.01 -7.35
N TRP A 97 7.79 -3.31 -8.46
CA TRP A 97 7.66 -1.85 -8.54
C TRP A 97 6.54 -1.53 -9.52
N THR A 98 5.47 -0.88 -9.06
CA THR A 98 4.29 -0.62 -9.90
C THR A 98 4.36 0.71 -10.62
N ILE A 99 4.98 1.71 -10.01
CA ILE A 99 5.12 3.05 -10.57
C ILE A 99 6.54 3.56 -10.28
N GLN A 100 7.16 4.14 -11.30
CA GLN A 100 8.40 4.90 -11.20
C GLN A 100 8.12 6.36 -11.53
N VAL A 101 8.62 7.26 -10.69
CA VAL A 101 8.59 8.70 -10.91
C VAL A 101 10.01 9.18 -11.09
N THR A 102 10.25 9.88 -12.18
CA THR A 102 11.53 10.52 -12.46
C THR A 102 11.30 12.00 -12.70
N ALA A 103 12.19 12.84 -12.16
CA ALA A 103 12.17 14.27 -12.41
C ALA A 103 12.37 14.53 -13.92
N GLY A 104 11.41 15.22 -14.54
CA GLY A 104 11.50 15.67 -15.92
C GLY A 104 12.04 17.10 -16.03
N GLY A 105 12.25 17.54 -17.27
CA GLY A 105 12.56 18.94 -17.56
C GLY A 105 11.34 19.85 -17.34
N TYR A 106 11.58 21.14 -17.07
CA TYR A 106 10.54 22.18 -16.98
C TYR A 106 9.45 21.97 -15.91
N GLY A 107 9.75 21.24 -14.83
CA GLY A 107 8.83 21.04 -13.70
C GLY A 107 7.80 19.93 -13.89
N TYR A 108 7.92 19.15 -14.97
CA TYR A 108 7.10 17.96 -15.19
C TYR A 108 7.73 16.72 -14.56
N GLU A 109 6.90 15.79 -14.07
CA GLU A 109 7.33 14.46 -13.65
C GLU A 109 7.06 13.45 -14.77
N ASN A 110 8.06 12.62 -15.08
CA ASN A 110 7.86 11.46 -15.95
C ASN A 110 7.47 10.28 -15.08
N ILE A 111 6.22 9.82 -15.24
CA ILE A 111 5.65 8.75 -14.45
C ILE A 111 5.43 7.55 -15.35
N ILE A 112 6.10 6.45 -15.02
CA ILE A 112 6.06 5.21 -15.77
C ILE A 112 5.39 4.16 -14.92
N MET A 113 4.38 3.50 -15.47
CA MET A 113 3.73 2.37 -14.83
C MET A 113 4.33 1.05 -15.31
N TYR A 114 4.42 0.12 -14.37
CA TYR A 114 4.86 -1.25 -14.51
C TYR A 114 3.72 -2.14 -13.98
N PRO A 115 2.62 -2.27 -14.73
CA PRO A 115 1.50 -3.09 -14.29
C PRO A 115 1.99 -4.49 -13.92
N PRO A 116 1.59 -5.02 -12.75
CA PRO A 116 1.87 -6.41 -12.41
C PRO A 116 1.46 -7.35 -13.55
N GLY A 117 2.32 -8.31 -13.88
CA GLY A 117 2.02 -9.31 -14.91
C GLY A 117 2.07 -8.83 -16.38
N ILE A 118 2.44 -7.56 -16.63
CA ILE A 118 2.58 -7.02 -18.00
C ILE A 118 4.02 -6.54 -18.21
N ASP A 119 4.70 -7.07 -19.23
CA ASP A 119 6.09 -6.72 -19.54
C ASP A 119 6.26 -5.36 -20.23
N LYS A 120 5.15 -4.76 -20.69
CA LYS A 120 5.14 -3.44 -21.33
C LYS A 120 5.02 -2.33 -20.28
N LYS A 121 5.85 -1.30 -20.44
CA LYS A 121 5.81 -0.08 -19.64
C LYS A 121 5.11 1.01 -20.44
N THR A 122 4.28 1.80 -19.78
CA THR A 122 3.66 2.97 -20.42
C THR A 122 3.77 4.18 -19.51
N GLY A 123 3.94 5.34 -20.14
CA GLY A 123 3.80 6.61 -19.45
C GLY A 123 2.36 6.79 -18.97
N ILE A 124 2.22 7.37 -17.78
CA ILE A 124 0.92 7.77 -17.23
C ILE A 124 0.94 9.26 -16.89
N TYR A 125 -0.20 9.91 -17.00
CA TYR A 125 -0.36 11.32 -16.66
C TYR A 125 -1.41 11.51 -15.59
N LYS A 126 -1.24 12.54 -14.77
CA LYS A 126 -2.16 12.84 -13.67
C LYS A 126 -3.48 13.34 -14.23
N VAL A 127 -4.58 12.75 -13.77
CA VAL A 127 -5.94 13.14 -14.16
C VAL A 127 -6.73 13.65 -12.97
N LYS A 128 -7.91 14.20 -13.26
CA LYS A 128 -8.83 14.67 -12.23
C LYS A 128 -9.36 13.48 -11.44
N ARG A 129 -9.16 13.50 -10.12
CA ARG A 129 -9.77 12.53 -9.22
C ARG A 129 -11.30 12.51 -9.35
N PRO A 130 -11.96 11.35 -9.14
CA PRO A 130 -13.42 11.28 -9.13
C PRO A 130 -14.00 12.16 -8.01
N LYS A 131 -15.16 12.77 -8.27
CA LYS A 131 -15.83 13.65 -7.29
C LYS A 131 -16.25 12.90 -6.02
N ALA A 132 -16.62 11.63 -6.16
CA ALA A 132 -17.18 10.79 -5.10
C ALA A 132 -16.20 9.67 -4.69
N PHE A 133 -14.95 10.01 -4.37
CA PHE A 133 -14.01 9.04 -3.82
C PHE A 133 -14.20 8.85 -2.32
N ASP A 134 -14.30 7.59 -1.88
CA ASP A 134 -14.36 7.21 -0.46
C ASP A 134 -13.07 6.49 -0.06
N ALA A 135 -12.20 7.22 0.63
CA ALA A 135 -10.92 6.70 1.12
C ALA A 135 -11.07 5.57 2.15
N SER A 136 -12.13 5.61 2.98
CA SER A 136 -12.39 4.58 3.97
C SER A 136 -12.83 3.29 3.31
N LYS A 137 -13.71 3.38 2.30
CA LYS A 137 -14.12 2.23 1.49
C LYS A 137 -12.93 1.60 0.77
N PHE A 138 -12.09 2.43 0.13
CA PHE A 138 -10.89 1.97 -0.57
C PHE A 138 -9.92 1.22 0.37
N TYR A 139 -9.70 1.73 1.57
CA TYR A 139 -8.87 1.05 2.57
C TYR A 139 -9.48 -0.27 3.06
N LYS A 140 -10.81 -0.32 3.28
CA LYS A 140 -11.51 -1.56 3.67
C LYS A 140 -11.44 -2.62 2.58
N GLU A 141 -11.55 -2.23 1.31
CA GLU A 141 -11.38 -3.11 0.15
C GLU A 141 -9.98 -3.73 0.14
N TYR A 142 -8.93 -2.93 0.34
CA TYR A 142 -7.56 -3.42 0.50
C TYR A 142 -7.43 -4.44 1.64
N LEU A 143 -7.98 -4.16 2.82
CA LEU A 143 -7.93 -5.09 3.96
C LEU A 143 -8.64 -6.42 3.65
N ALA A 144 -9.78 -6.36 2.97
CA ALA A 144 -10.52 -7.54 2.56
C ALA A 144 -9.70 -8.40 1.58
N GLN A 145 -9.19 -7.80 0.49
CA GLN A 145 -8.36 -8.52 -0.49
C GLN A 145 -7.09 -9.10 0.16
N LYS A 146 -6.39 -8.30 1.00
CA LYS A 146 -5.20 -8.76 1.73
C LYS A 146 -5.49 -9.96 2.63
N SER A 147 -6.67 -10.04 3.23
CA SER A 147 -7.06 -11.20 4.05
C SER A 147 -7.29 -12.46 3.23
N LEU A 148 -7.76 -12.32 1.99
CA LEU A 148 -7.99 -13.43 1.06
C LEU A 148 -6.67 -13.97 0.49
N ARG A 149 -5.70 -13.10 0.19
CA ARG A 149 -4.37 -13.47 -0.31
C ARG A 149 -3.51 -14.25 0.70
N LYS A 150 -3.85 -14.19 1.99
CA LYS A 150 -3.15 -14.90 3.07
C LYS A 150 -3.65 -16.33 3.32
N LYS A 151 -4.76 -16.72 2.69
CA LYS A 151 -5.33 -18.06 2.77
C LYS A 151 -4.78 -18.93 1.65
#